data_AF-N8SB42-F1
#
_entry.id   AF-N8SB42-F1
#
_cell.length_a   1.000
_cell.length_b   1.000
_cell.length_c   1.000
_cell.angle_alpha   90.00
_cell.angle_beta   90.00
_cell.angle_gamma   90.00
#
_symmetry.space_group_name_H-M   'P 1'
#
loop_
_entity.id
_entity.type
_entity.pdbx_description
1 polymer ?
#
loop_
_entity_poly.entity_id
_entity_poly.type
_entity_poly.pdbx_seq_one_letter_code
_entity_poly.pdbx_strand_id
1 'polypeptide(L)'
;MQSDSNAQIKSNNKFPSALSEEMFNYSILFSKILHVPTLNVGEKVSDDFEEFLWALDCQNADDLIEQHPRLEGFIKNVQRNMSRGWFEDHANDLVNDHSDFEFLINLEIAIPYNFRFTEEGKYLSNSVGGYSRLQWIFATDMKHAAEQAIKLAEEIHAEEELKARKEQGFEG
;
A
#
# COMPACT_ATOMS: atom_id res chain seq x y z
N MET A 1 -34.76 -16.82 39.75
CA MET A 1 -34.50 -15.43 39.34
C MET A 1 -33.00 -15.20 39.44
N GLN A 2 -32.31 -15.13 38.31
CA GLN A 2 -31.10 -14.35 38.15
C GLN A 2 -31.03 -14.00 36.66
N SER A 3 -31.39 -12.75 36.41
CA SER A 3 -31.42 -12.10 35.11
C SER A 3 -30.08 -11.41 34.92
N ASP A 4 -29.15 -12.05 34.23
CA ASP A 4 -27.93 -11.39 33.79
C ASP A 4 -28.19 -10.72 32.44
N SER A 5 -28.13 -9.40 32.53
CA SER A 5 -28.56 -8.43 31.55
C SER A 5 -27.49 -8.21 30.49
N ASN A 6 -27.94 -8.17 29.23
CA ASN A 6 -27.45 -7.31 28.15
C ASN A 6 -25.95 -7.04 28.05
N ALA A 7 -25.22 -7.95 27.39
CA ALA A 7 -24.14 -7.53 26.50
C ALA A 7 -24.75 -7.09 25.16
N GLN A 8 -25.28 -5.87 25.10
CA GLN A 8 -25.49 -5.20 23.81
C GLN A 8 -24.11 -4.85 23.24
N ILE A 9 -23.49 -5.79 22.53
CA ILE A 9 -22.34 -5.49 21.67
C ILE A 9 -22.90 -4.79 20.42
N LYS A 10 -23.16 -3.49 20.53
CA LYS A 10 -23.22 -2.58 19.39
C LYS A 10 -21.87 -1.87 19.30
N SER A 11 -20.83 -2.58 18.90
CA SER A 11 -19.69 -1.92 18.24
C SER A 11 -19.93 -2.03 16.75
N ASN A 12 -20.26 -0.91 16.11
CA ASN A 12 -20.30 -0.81 14.66
C ASN A 12 -18.86 -0.72 14.14
N ASN A 13 -17.99 -1.66 14.54
CA ASN A 13 -16.57 -1.79 14.13
C ASN A 13 -16.45 -2.33 12.70
N LYS A 14 -17.41 -2.03 11.84
CA LYS A 14 -17.32 -2.37 10.43
C LYS A 14 -16.40 -1.37 9.76
N PHE A 15 -15.49 -1.89 8.95
CA PHE A 15 -14.68 -1.07 8.06
C PHE A 15 -15.59 -0.13 7.24
N PRO A 16 -15.21 1.14 7.02
CA PRO A 16 -16.08 2.10 6.35
C PRO A 16 -16.45 1.63 4.94
N SER A 17 -17.76 1.49 4.66
CA SER A 17 -18.23 0.97 3.38
C SER A 17 -17.81 1.83 2.19
N ALA A 18 -17.72 3.15 2.38
CA ALA A 18 -17.25 4.09 1.37
C ALA A 18 -15.80 3.77 0.93
N LEU A 19 -14.91 3.50 1.88
CA LEU A 19 -13.52 3.11 1.57
C LEU A 19 -13.46 1.77 0.85
N SER A 20 -14.29 0.79 1.23
CA SER A 20 -14.35 -0.48 0.51
C SER A 20 -14.85 -0.32 -0.93
N GLU A 21 -15.84 0.54 -1.14
CA GLU A 21 -16.38 0.84 -2.46
C GLU A 21 -15.35 1.57 -3.33
N GLU A 22 -14.65 2.56 -2.79
CA GLU A 22 -13.58 3.27 -3.49
C GLU A 22 -12.42 2.33 -3.84
N MET A 23 -11.97 1.49 -2.91
CA MET A 23 -10.95 0.47 -3.20
C MET A 23 -11.37 -0.47 -4.32
N PHE A 24 -12.64 -0.90 -4.32
CA PHE A 24 -13.19 -1.71 -5.39
C PHE A 24 -13.19 -0.97 -6.74
N ASN A 25 -13.65 0.28 -6.76
CA ASN A 25 -13.70 1.11 -7.96
C ASN A 25 -12.32 1.34 -8.57
N TYR A 26 -11.29 1.49 -7.74
CA TYR A 26 -9.90 1.63 -8.16
C TYR A 26 -9.16 0.31 -8.34
N SER A 27 -9.86 -0.83 -8.19
CA SER A 27 -9.26 -2.17 -8.34
C SER A 27 -8.01 -2.37 -7.47
N ILE A 28 -8.13 -1.97 -6.21
CA ILE A 28 -7.08 -2.07 -5.18
C ILE A 28 -7.25 -3.39 -4.43
N LEU A 29 -6.15 -4.12 -4.29
CA LEU A 29 -6.05 -5.33 -3.48
C LEU A 29 -4.94 -5.19 -2.44
N PHE A 30 -5.22 -5.58 -1.21
CA PHE A 30 -4.18 -5.81 -0.20
C PHE A 30 -3.68 -7.24 -0.36
N SER A 31 -2.59 -7.41 -1.10
CA SER A 31 -2.05 -8.72 -1.46
C SER A 31 -1.39 -9.39 -0.25
N LYS A 32 -0.74 -8.60 0.61
CA LYS A 32 -0.10 -9.04 1.86
C LYS A 32 -0.30 -8.01 2.96
N ILE A 33 -0.52 -8.49 4.19
CA ILE A 33 -0.64 -7.65 5.38
C ILE A 33 0.24 -8.26 6.47
N LEU A 34 1.27 -7.53 6.87
CA LEU A 34 2.17 -7.91 7.95
C LEU A 34 1.94 -6.99 9.14
N HIS A 35 1.87 -7.58 10.34
CA HIS A 35 1.73 -6.84 11.58
C HIS A 35 3.11 -6.47 12.12
N VAL A 36 3.44 -5.18 12.05
CA VAL A 36 4.78 -4.63 12.31
C VAL A 36 5.29 -4.98 13.71
N PRO A 37 4.51 -4.83 14.80
CA PRO A 37 4.98 -5.16 16.14
C PRO A 37 5.35 -6.64 16.35
N THR A 38 4.90 -7.54 15.46
CA THR A 38 5.18 -8.98 15.56
C THR A 38 6.23 -9.48 14.56
N LEU A 39 6.82 -8.59 13.75
CA LEU A 39 7.84 -8.98 12.76
C LEU A 39 9.08 -9.62 13.40
N ASN A 40 9.36 -9.29 14.67
CA ASN A 40 10.52 -9.77 15.43
C ASN A 40 10.26 -11.00 16.32
N VAL A 41 9.04 -11.56 16.30
CA VAL A 41 8.67 -12.64 17.24
C VAL A 41 9.27 -14.00 16.83
N GLY A 42 9.76 -14.13 15.59
CA GLY A 42 10.41 -15.34 15.07
C GLY A 42 11.94 -15.30 15.18
N GLU A 43 12.57 -16.47 15.26
CA GLU A 43 14.04 -16.61 15.14
C GLU A 43 14.57 -16.29 13.73
N LYS A 44 13.68 -16.18 12.74
CA LYS A 44 13.99 -15.89 11.35
C LYS A 44 13.01 -14.86 10.80
N VAL A 45 13.49 -14.07 9.86
CA VAL A 45 12.66 -13.20 9.03
C VAL A 45 11.67 -14.06 8.24
N SER A 46 10.39 -13.69 8.28
CA SER A 46 9.37 -14.34 7.45
C SER A 46 9.61 -14.04 5.97
N ASP A 47 9.33 -15.01 5.09
CA ASP A 47 9.51 -14.85 3.64
C ASP A 47 8.83 -13.58 3.08
N ASP A 48 7.64 -13.22 3.58
CA ASP A 48 6.92 -12.01 3.16
C ASP A 48 7.63 -10.71 3.58
N PHE A 49 8.30 -10.72 4.74
CA PHE A 49 9.10 -9.57 5.19
C PHE A 49 10.44 -9.51 4.45
N GLU A 50 11.05 -10.66 4.15
CA GLU A 50 12.22 -10.73 3.27
C GLU A 50 11.87 -10.15 1.87
N GLU A 51 10.71 -10.47 1.31
CA GLU A 51 10.24 -9.89 0.04
C GLU A 51 10.13 -8.37 0.10
N PHE A 52 9.61 -7.81 1.20
CA PHE A 52 9.61 -6.37 1.41
C PHE A 52 11.03 -5.78 1.41
N LEU A 53 11.96 -6.40 2.14
CA LEU A 53 13.35 -5.92 2.22
C LEU A 53 14.02 -5.96 0.83
N TRP A 54 13.76 -7.00 0.04
CA TRP A 54 14.20 -7.06 -1.36
C TRP A 54 13.56 -5.98 -2.23
N ALA A 55 12.30 -5.63 -1.99
CA ALA A 55 11.60 -4.58 -2.72
C ALA A 55 12.16 -3.17 -2.45
N LEU A 56 12.98 -2.97 -1.41
CA LEU A 56 13.64 -1.68 -1.14
C LEU A 56 14.79 -1.36 -2.10
N ASP A 57 15.18 -2.25 -3.01
CA ASP A 57 16.17 -1.97 -4.07
C ASP A 57 15.56 -1.30 -5.31
N CYS A 58 14.32 -0.80 -5.23
CA CYS A 58 13.61 -0.20 -6.35
C CYS A 58 12.80 1.03 -5.94
N GLN A 59 11.92 1.51 -6.84
CA GLN A 59 11.05 2.68 -6.66
C GLN A 59 10.24 2.66 -5.35
N ASN A 60 9.92 1.47 -4.81
CA ASN A 60 9.30 1.33 -3.49
C ASN A 60 10.06 2.05 -2.38
N ALA A 61 11.39 2.06 -2.41
CA ALA A 61 12.19 2.73 -1.38
C ALA A 61 12.04 4.26 -1.44
N ASP A 62 12.07 4.85 -2.64
CA ASP A 62 11.95 6.30 -2.80
C ASP A 62 10.57 6.78 -2.35
N ASP A 63 9.51 6.07 -2.75
CA ASP A 63 8.13 6.38 -2.35
C ASP A 63 7.95 6.26 -0.82
N LEU A 64 8.54 5.23 -0.20
CA LEU A 64 8.49 5.04 1.25
C LEU A 64 9.27 6.12 2.02
N ILE A 65 10.39 6.59 1.48
CA ILE A 65 11.16 7.70 2.05
C ILE A 65 10.35 9.00 1.96
N GLU A 66 9.69 9.25 0.83
CA GLU A 66 8.86 10.45 0.67
C GLU A 66 7.68 10.46 1.65
N GLN A 67 6.98 9.33 1.79
CA GLN A 67 5.86 9.19 2.72
C GLN A 67 6.31 9.22 4.17
N HIS A 68 7.46 8.63 4.47
CA HIS A 68 7.99 8.49 5.82
C HIS A 68 9.50 8.80 5.87
N PRO A 69 9.89 10.09 5.89
CA PRO A 69 11.31 10.49 5.85
C PRO A 69 12.16 9.90 6.97
N ARG A 70 11.54 9.57 8.11
CA ARG A 70 12.21 8.89 9.23
C ARG A 70 12.75 7.50 8.89
N LEU A 71 12.20 6.82 7.88
CA LEU A 71 12.64 5.51 7.42
C LEU A 71 13.89 5.57 6.55
N GLU A 72 14.31 6.76 6.11
CA GLU A 72 15.44 6.93 5.19
C GLU A 72 16.73 6.27 5.69
N GLY A 73 17.01 6.38 6.99
CA GLY A 73 18.17 5.73 7.60
C GLY A 73 18.11 4.20 7.50
N PHE A 74 16.96 3.62 7.86
CA PHE A 74 16.71 2.18 7.77
C PHE A 74 16.81 1.70 6.32
N ILE A 75 16.08 2.33 5.40
CA ILE A 75 16.03 1.95 3.97
C ILE A 75 17.43 2.02 3.35
N LYS A 76 18.19 3.09 3.59
CA LYS A 76 19.57 3.20 3.08
C LYS A 76 20.51 2.15 3.66
N ASN A 77 20.31 1.73 4.92
CA ASN A 77 21.10 0.67 5.52
C ASN A 77 20.79 -0.69 4.91
N VAL A 78 19.50 -0.99 4.64
CA VAL A 78 19.06 -2.19 3.92
C VAL A 78 19.70 -2.23 2.53
N GLN A 79 19.55 -1.16 1.74
CA GLN A 79 20.11 -1.07 0.37
C GLN A 79 21.63 -1.26 0.33
N ARG A 80 22.36 -0.78 1.34
CA ARG A 80 23.82 -0.98 1.43
C ARG A 80 24.24 -2.41 1.77
N ASN A 81 23.34 -3.20 2.35
CA ASN A 81 23.64 -4.51 2.91
C ASN A 81 22.62 -5.57 2.46
N MET A 82 22.18 -5.52 1.20
CA MET A 82 21.19 -6.43 0.60
C MET A 82 21.65 -7.89 0.63
N SER A 83 21.42 -8.56 1.76
CA SER A 83 21.77 -9.95 1.99
C SER A 83 20.88 -10.55 3.06
N ARG A 84 20.48 -11.81 2.85
CA ARG A 84 19.59 -12.52 3.77
C ARG A 84 20.11 -12.58 5.21
N GLY A 85 21.40 -12.85 5.40
CA GLY A 85 22.00 -12.90 6.74
C GLY A 85 21.94 -11.54 7.46
N TRP A 86 22.18 -10.45 6.72
CA TRP A 86 22.05 -9.11 7.30
C TRP A 86 20.60 -8.78 7.65
N PHE A 87 19.63 -9.18 6.80
CA PHE A 87 18.20 -9.01 7.09
C PHE A 87 17.80 -9.73 8.38
N GLU A 88 18.24 -10.98 8.57
CA GLU A 88 17.96 -11.75 9.79
C GLU A 88 18.50 -11.04 11.05
N ASP A 89 19.68 -10.44 10.97
CA ASP A 89 20.31 -9.75 12.09
C ASP A 89 19.69 -8.37 12.41
N HIS A 90 19.08 -7.69 11.43
CA HIS A 90 18.65 -6.28 11.53
C HIS A 90 17.15 -6.04 11.29
N ALA A 91 16.37 -7.10 11.06
CA ALA A 91 14.91 -7.03 10.95
C ALA A 91 14.23 -6.37 12.15
N ASN A 92 14.82 -6.54 13.34
CA ASN A 92 14.32 -6.00 14.59
C ASN A 92 14.46 -4.47 14.67
N ASP A 93 15.38 -3.88 13.91
CA ASP A 93 15.65 -2.44 13.93
C ASP A 93 14.43 -1.65 13.44
N LEU A 94 13.71 -2.17 12.43
CA LEU A 94 12.47 -1.57 11.95
C LEU A 94 11.39 -1.49 13.05
N VAL A 95 11.24 -2.57 13.82
CA VAL A 95 10.24 -2.66 14.91
C VAL A 95 10.61 -1.75 16.07
N ASN A 96 11.90 -1.70 16.42
CA ASN A 96 12.41 -0.91 17.53
C ASN A 96 12.39 0.60 17.24
N ASP A 97 12.69 0.99 15.99
CA ASP A 97 12.87 2.41 15.64
C ASP A 97 11.57 3.07 15.13
N HIS A 98 10.57 2.28 14.73
CA HIS A 98 9.37 2.78 14.04
C HIS A 98 8.06 2.18 14.57
N SER A 99 7.92 2.13 15.90
CA SER A 99 6.80 1.55 16.66
C SER A 99 5.40 2.13 16.41
N ASP A 100 5.28 3.24 15.70
CA ASP A 100 3.99 3.89 15.48
C ASP A 100 3.19 3.23 14.35
N PHE A 101 3.82 2.37 13.54
CA PHE A 101 3.14 1.62 12.49
C PHE A 101 2.62 0.29 13.01
N GLU A 102 1.39 -0.03 12.67
CA GLU A 102 0.74 -1.31 13.00
C GLU A 102 0.91 -2.30 11.86
N PHE A 103 0.85 -1.82 10.62
CA PHE A 103 0.82 -2.66 9.42
C PHE A 103 1.88 -2.25 8.40
N LEU A 104 2.45 -3.27 7.76
CA LEU A 104 3.22 -3.20 6.53
C LEU A 104 2.44 -3.98 5.47
N ILE A 105 1.99 -3.31 4.42
CA ILE A 105 1.02 -3.86 3.47
C ILE A 105 1.59 -3.79 2.06
N ASN A 106 1.52 -4.91 1.33
CA ASN A 106 1.75 -4.92 -0.10
C ASN A 106 0.41 -4.67 -0.80
N LEU A 107 0.37 -3.59 -1.56
CA LEU A 107 -0.74 -3.20 -2.42
C LEU A 107 -0.51 -3.76 -3.81
N GLU A 108 -1.57 -4.28 -4.39
CA GLU A 108 -1.68 -4.48 -5.83
C GLU A 108 -2.75 -3.52 -6.36
N ILE A 109 -2.34 -2.58 -7.22
CA ILE A 109 -3.23 -1.58 -7.81
C ILE A 109 -3.24 -1.80 -9.32
N ALA A 110 -4.41 -2.12 -9.88
CA ALA A 110 -4.53 -2.28 -11.32
C ALA A 110 -4.27 -0.94 -12.02
N ILE A 111 -3.39 -0.96 -13.01
CA ILE A 111 -3.06 0.25 -13.78
C ILE A 111 -4.11 0.40 -14.89
N PRO A 112 -4.83 1.54 -14.96
CA PRO A 112 -5.86 1.75 -15.97
C PRO A 112 -5.24 1.95 -17.35
N TYR A 113 -5.97 1.49 -18.38
CA TYR A 113 -5.52 1.55 -19.78
C TYR A 113 -6.70 1.68 -20.74
N ASN A 114 -6.44 1.87 -22.05
CA ASN A 114 -7.46 2.04 -23.08
C ASN A 114 -8.46 3.16 -22.74
N PHE A 115 -7.94 4.32 -22.35
CA PHE A 115 -8.75 5.49 -22.05
C PHE A 115 -9.53 5.97 -23.29
N ARG A 116 -10.79 6.31 -23.07
CA ARG A 116 -11.68 6.92 -24.07
C ARG A 116 -12.08 8.30 -23.60
N PHE A 117 -12.07 9.23 -24.55
CA PHE A 117 -12.45 10.62 -24.35
C PHE A 117 -13.56 11.02 -25.33
N THR A 118 -14.31 12.05 -25.00
CA THR A 118 -15.21 12.73 -25.96
C THR A 118 -14.40 13.50 -27.00
N GLU A 119 -15.06 14.03 -28.04
CA GLU A 119 -14.42 14.90 -29.04
C GLU A 119 -13.84 16.18 -28.41
N GLU A 120 -14.41 16.66 -27.30
CA GLU A 120 -13.90 17.79 -26.52
C GLU A 120 -12.82 17.38 -25.49
N GLY A 121 -12.37 16.13 -25.51
CA GLY A 121 -11.35 15.60 -24.60
C GLY A 121 -11.83 15.30 -23.19
N LYS A 122 -13.15 15.20 -22.93
CA LYS A 122 -13.64 14.82 -21.60
C LYS A 122 -13.49 13.31 -21.39
N TYR A 123 -12.99 12.89 -20.23
CA TYR A 123 -12.89 11.47 -19.87
C TYR A 123 -14.27 10.79 -19.91
N LEU A 124 -14.32 9.58 -20.50
CA LEU A 124 -15.52 8.73 -20.56
C LEU A 124 -15.34 7.42 -19.80
N SER A 125 -14.24 6.71 -20.06
CA SER A 125 -14.02 5.37 -19.51
C SER A 125 -12.58 4.91 -19.74
N ASN A 126 -12.13 3.95 -18.94
CA ASN A 126 -10.93 3.15 -19.18
C ASN A 126 -11.23 1.66 -18.93
N SER A 127 -10.25 0.82 -19.22
CA SER A 127 -10.19 -0.60 -18.82
C SER A 127 -9.23 -0.77 -17.63
N VAL A 128 -9.40 -1.87 -16.89
CA VAL A 128 -8.53 -2.28 -15.77
C VAL A 128 -8.27 -3.80 -15.85
N GLY A 129 -7.19 -4.29 -15.23
CA GLY A 129 -6.93 -5.73 -15.07
C GLY A 129 -5.95 -6.36 -16.08
N GLY A 130 -5.10 -5.57 -16.74
CA GLY A 130 -4.03 -6.08 -17.61
C GLY A 130 -2.65 -6.14 -16.94
N TYR A 131 -2.34 -5.14 -16.12
CA TYR A 131 -1.08 -4.99 -15.39
C TYR A 131 -1.35 -4.23 -14.09
N SER A 132 -0.55 -4.50 -13.06
CA SER A 132 -0.72 -3.93 -11.73
C SER A 132 0.59 -3.32 -11.23
N ARG A 133 0.51 -2.24 -10.46
CA ARG A 133 1.63 -1.74 -9.65
C ARG A 133 1.61 -2.48 -8.32
N LEU A 134 2.75 -3.05 -7.94
CA LEU A 134 2.98 -3.57 -6.60
C LEU A 134 3.68 -2.50 -5.76
N GLN A 135 3.08 -2.12 -4.64
CA GLN A 135 3.62 -1.08 -3.76
C GLN A 135 3.56 -1.50 -2.30
N TRP A 136 4.66 -1.36 -1.57
CA TRP A 136 4.64 -1.48 -0.11
C TRP A 136 4.30 -0.14 0.55
N ILE A 137 3.44 -0.18 1.56
CA ILE A 137 3.10 0.97 2.41
C ILE A 137 3.15 0.60 3.90
N PHE A 138 3.42 1.58 4.75
CA PHE A 138 3.19 1.46 6.19
C PHE A 138 1.87 2.11 6.59
N ALA A 139 1.19 1.57 7.60
CA ALA A 139 -0.04 2.15 8.11
C ALA A 139 -0.19 1.98 9.63
N THR A 140 -0.80 2.97 10.28
CA THR A 140 -1.13 2.95 11.71
C THR A 140 -2.39 2.14 12.00
N ASP A 141 -3.27 2.00 11.01
CA ASP A 141 -4.46 1.16 11.05
C ASP A 141 -4.95 0.85 9.62
N MET A 142 -5.96 -0.03 9.49
CA MET A 142 -6.50 -0.43 8.19
C MET A 142 -7.24 0.69 7.45
N LYS A 143 -7.78 1.69 8.16
CA LYS A 143 -8.43 2.85 7.53
C LYS A 143 -7.38 3.72 6.85
N HIS A 144 -6.30 4.01 7.56
CA HIS A 144 -5.15 4.74 7.03
C HIS A 144 -4.52 4.01 5.83
N ALA A 145 -4.43 2.67 5.87
CA ALA A 145 -3.95 1.88 4.74
C ALA A 145 -4.82 2.07 3.48
N ALA A 146 -6.14 2.02 3.64
CA ALA A 146 -7.07 2.19 2.52
C ALA A 146 -7.04 3.61 1.94
N GLU A 147 -7.02 4.63 2.80
CA GLU A 147 -6.90 6.03 2.38
C GLU A 147 -5.62 6.27 1.57
N GLN A 148 -4.48 5.71 2.01
CA GLN A 148 -3.22 5.77 1.26
C GLN A 148 -3.30 5.03 -0.08
N ALA A 149 -3.87 3.83 -0.09
CA ALA A 149 -3.99 3.03 -1.31
C ALA A 149 -4.88 3.72 -2.36
N ILE A 150 -6.00 4.32 -1.94
CA ILE A 150 -6.90 5.07 -2.81
C ILE A 150 -6.17 6.27 -3.41
N LYS A 151 -5.48 7.06 -2.58
CA LYS A 151 -4.70 8.21 -3.05
C LYS A 151 -3.64 7.81 -4.10
N LEU A 152 -2.93 6.70 -3.87
CA LEU A 152 -1.96 6.19 -4.83
C LEU A 152 -2.63 5.73 -6.14
N ALA A 153 -3.79 5.08 -6.06
CA ALA A 153 -4.53 4.67 -7.25
C ALA A 153 -5.08 5.86 -8.06
N GLU A 154 -5.51 6.93 -7.39
CA GLU A 154 -5.90 8.20 -8.02
C GLU A 154 -4.72 8.84 -8.75
N GLU A 155 -3.53 8.87 -8.14
CA GLU A 155 -2.31 9.39 -8.75
C GLU A 155 -1.93 8.59 -10.01
N ILE A 156 -1.94 7.25 -9.92
CA ILE A 156 -1.70 6.36 -11.07
C ILE A 156 -2.72 6.62 -12.18
N HIS A 157 -4.01 6.73 -11.83
CA HIS A 157 -5.05 7.01 -12.81
C HIS A 157 -4.83 8.36 -13.50
N ALA A 158 -4.51 9.41 -12.74
CA ALA A 158 -4.25 10.73 -13.30
C ALA A 158 -3.02 10.74 -14.24
N GLU A 159 -1.94 10.05 -13.86
CA GLU A 159 -0.75 9.90 -14.70
C GLU A 159 -1.03 9.17 -16.00
N GLU A 160 -1.74 8.04 -15.95
CA GLU A 160 -2.06 7.26 -17.15
C GLU A 160 -3.11 7.94 -18.04
N GLU A 161 -4.10 8.62 -17.45
CA GLU A 161 -5.04 9.44 -18.21
C GLU A 161 -4.30 10.56 -18.94
N LEU A 162 -3.38 11.25 -18.26
CA LEU A 162 -2.56 12.32 -18.85
C LEU A 162 -1.70 11.80 -20.01
N LYS A 163 -1.07 10.62 -19.86
CA LYS A 163 -0.34 9.96 -20.94
C LYS A 163 -1.26 9.69 -22.13
N ALA A 164 -2.42 9.10 -21.89
CA ALA A 164 -3.39 8.79 -22.94
C ALA A 164 -3.93 10.05 -23.64
N ARG A 165 -4.16 11.14 -22.91
CA ARG A 165 -4.56 12.44 -23.47
C ARG A 165 -3.53 12.97 -24.46
N LYS A 166 -2.23 12.91 -24.10
CA LYS A 166 -1.12 13.32 -24.96
C LYS A 166 -1.01 12.45 -26.20
N GLU A 167 -1.09 11.13 -26.03
CA GLU A 167 -1.03 10.17 -27.14
C GLU A 167 -2.18 10.34 -28.14
N GLN A 168 -3.37 10.69 -27.66
CA GLN A 168 -4.57 10.90 -28.49
C GLN A 168 -4.70 12.35 -29.02
N GLY A 169 -3.75 13.23 -28.71
CA GLY A 169 -3.71 14.61 -29.23
C GLY A 169 -4.69 15.58 -28.58
N PHE A 170 -5.22 15.25 -27.40
CA PHE A 170 -6.06 16.16 -26.61
C PHE A 170 -5.25 17.16 -25.78
N GLU A 171 -3.98 16.86 -25.52
CA GLU A 171 -3.05 17.75 -24.82
C GLU A 171 -1.70 17.81 -25.55
N GLY A 172 -1.30 19.04 -25.92
CA GLY A 172 0.03 19.40 -26.43
C GLY A 172 0.70 20.39 -25.50
#